data_AF-A0A564ZNE6-F1
#
_entry.id   AF-A0A564ZNE6-F1
#
_cell.length_a   1.000
_cell.length_b   1.000
_cell.length_c   1.000
_cell.angle_alpha   90.00
_cell.angle_beta   90.00
_cell.angle_gamma   90.00
#
_symmetry.space_group_name_H-M   'P 1'
#
loop_
_entity.id
_entity.type
_entity.pdbx_description
1 polymer ?
#
loop_
_entity_poly.entity_id
_entity_poly.type
_entity_poly.pdbx_seq_one_letter_code
_entity_poly.pdbx_strand_id
1 'polypeptide(L)'
;MHKSLAQEILDILYSDPSTRRSHKDALSDWILDSQPHGSPLDGIAMIQYLVEHHPDILARLKINTHVKEEIARVLDAIGHK
;
A
#
# COMPACT_ATOMS: atom_id res chain seq x y z
N MET A 1 -8.19 -16.62 7.82
CA MET A 1 -8.67 -15.37 7.18
C MET A 1 -7.57 -14.87 6.27
N HIS A 2 -7.83 -14.72 4.98
CA HIS A 2 -6.89 -14.00 4.10
C HIS A 2 -6.86 -12.53 4.55
N LYS A 3 -5.66 -11.98 4.78
CA LYS A 3 -5.49 -10.55 5.05
C LYS A 3 -5.79 -9.79 3.76
N SER A 4 -6.32 -8.57 3.88
CA SER A 4 -6.48 -7.70 2.71
C SER A 4 -5.12 -7.22 2.23
N LEU A 5 -4.99 -6.93 0.94
CA LEU A 5 -3.75 -6.39 0.35
C LEU A 5 -3.26 -5.14 1.12
N ALA A 6 -4.17 -4.24 1.48
CA ALA A 6 -3.85 -3.06 2.27
C ALA A 6 -3.23 -3.41 3.63
N GLN A 7 -3.76 -4.43 4.32
CA GLN A 7 -3.20 -4.88 5.59
C GLN A 7 -1.81 -5.52 5.41
N GLU A 8 -1.62 -6.32 4.35
CA GLU A 8 -0.31 -6.93 4.07
C GLU A 8 0.75 -5.86 3.74
N ILE A 9 0.38 -4.84 2.97
CA ILE A 9 1.25 -3.69 2.69
C ILE A 9 1.62 -2.98 3.99
N LEU A 10 0.64 -2.67 4.85
CA LEU A 10 0.91 -2.03 6.13
C LEU A 10 1.84 -2.87 7.00
N ASP A 11 1.59 -4.17 7.12
CA ASP A 11 2.42 -5.08 7.90
C ASP A 11 3.88 -5.06 7.39
N ILE A 12 4.09 -5.10 6.07
CA ILE A 12 5.41 -5.00 5.45
C ILE A 12 6.06 -3.66 5.79
N LEU A 13 5.38 -2.55 5.51
CA LEU A 13 5.95 -1.20 5.66
C LEU A 13 6.28 -0.88 7.12
N TYR A 14 5.41 -1.27 8.05
CA TYR A 14 5.60 -1.00 9.47
C TYR A 14 6.64 -1.90 10.10
N SER A 15 6.75 -3.16 9.67
CA SER A 15 7.78 -4.10 10.13
C SER A 15 9.16 -3.81 9.52
N ASP A 16 9.22 -3.11 8.39
CA ASP A 16 10.48 -2.77 7.73
C ASP A 16 11.14 -1.55 8.41
N PRO A 17 12.34 -1.71 9.03
CA PRO A 17 13.06 -0.61 9.66
C PRO A 17 13.63 0.39 8.66
N SER A 18 13.74 0.02 7.39
CA SER A 18 14.23 0.88 6.32
C SER A 18 13.12 1.70 5.64
N THR A 19 11.86 1.52 6.05
CA THR A 19 10.79 2.45 5.71
C THR A 19 10.89 3.69 6.59
N ARG A 20 11.11 4.86 5.97
CA ARG A 20 11.27 6.14 6.68
C ARG A 20 10.01 6.46 7.48
N ARG A 21 10.20 7.03 8.68
CA ARG A 21 9.09 7.46 9.54
C ARG A 21 8.13 8.41 8.81
N SER A 22 8.66 9.36 8.06
CA SER A 22 7.86 10.31 7.27
C SER A 22 6.89 9.64 6.29
N HIS A 23 7.26 8.49 5.73
CA HIS A 23 6.38 7.73 4.85
C HIS A 23 5.27 7.03 5.62
N LYS A 24 5.58 6.52 6.82
CA LYS A 24 4.58 5.89 7.71
C LYS A 24 3.57 6.93 8.19
N ASP A 25 4.05 8.10 8.61
CA ASP A 25 3.21 9.21 9.06
C ASP A 25 2.30 9.69 7.93
N ALA A 26 2.83 9.95 6.72
CA ALA A 26 2.03 10.38 5.57
C ALA A 26 0.97 9.35 5.16
N LEU A 27 1.30 8.05 5.22
CA LEU A 27 0.34 6.98 4.93
C LEU A 27 -0.75 6.89 6.00
N SER A 28 -0.40 7.08 7.27
CA SER A 28 -1.37 7.14 8.37
C SER A 28 -2.32 8.31 8.23
N ASP A 29 -1.81 9.50 7.93
CA ASP A 29 -2.63 10.69 7.71
C ASP A 29 -3.60 10.47 6.55
N TRP A 30 -3.10 9.95 5.42
CA TRP A 30 -3.96 9.63 4.28
C TRP A 30 -5.05 8.59 4.61
N ILE A 31 -4.72 7.53 5.38
CA ILE A 31 -5.72 6.53 5.81
C ILE A 31 -6.81 7.19 6.64
N LEU A 32 -6.43 8.05 7.60
CA LEU A 32 -7.39 8.73 8.47
C LEU A 32 -8.30 9.70 7.71
N ASP A 33 -7.75 10.38 6.71
CA ASP A 33 -8.44 11.40 5.92
C ASP A 33 -9.30 10.81 4.78
N SER A 34 -8.85 9.73 4.15
CA SER A 34 -9.40 9.25 2.87
C SER A 34 -10.13 7.92 2.95
N GLN A 35 -9.89 7.09 3.97
CA GLN A 35 -10.51 5.78 4.07
C GLN A 35 -11.75 5.81 4.99
N PRO A 36 -12.83 5.07 4.67
CA PRO A 36 -14.02 5.04 5.51
C PRO A 36 -13.74 4.40 6.87
N HIS A 37 -14.14 5.06 7.95
CA HIS A 37 -13.95 4.55 9.30
C HIS A 37 -14.83 3.33 9.55
N GLY A 38 -14.25 2.25 10.10
CA GLY A 38 -14.97 1.00 10.39
C GLY A 38 -15.12 0.03 9.20
N SER A 39 -14.63 0.41 8.02
CA SER A 39 -14.55 -0.47 6.84
C SER A 39 -13.14 -1.05 6.68
N PRO A 40 -12.99 -2.22 6.03
CA PRO A 40 -11.68 -2.70 5.60
C PRO A 40 -11.01 -1.68 4.68
N LEU A 41 -9.70 -1.49 4.85
CA LEU A 41 -8.90 -0.62 3.99
C LEU A 41 -8.96 -1.08 2.53
N ASP A 42 -9.20 -0.13 1.64
CA ASP A 42 -9.26 -0.39 0.21
C ASP A 42 -7.85 -0.52 -0.36
N GLY A 43 -7.48 -1.74 -0.77
CA GLY A 43 -6.19 -2.03 -1.38
C GLY A 43 -5.98 -1.31 -2.70
N ILE A 44 -7.02 -1.09 -3.49
CA ILE A 44 -6.91 -0.38 -4.77
C ILE A 44 -6.61 1.09 -4.53
N ALA A 45 -7.37 1.73 -3.63
CA ALA A 45 -7.13 3.12 -3.25
C ALA A 45 -5.74 3.32 -2.65
N MET A 46 -5.25 2.37 -1.84
CA MET A 46 -3.90 2.41 -1.29
C MET A 46 -2.83 2.31 -2.38
N ILE A 47 -2.99 1.43 -3.37
CA ILE A 47 -2.05 1.34 -4.48
C ILE A 47 -2.05 2.62 -5.32
N GLN A 48 -3.22 3.20 -5.59
CA GLN A 48 -3.33 4.49 -6.29
C GLN A 48 -2.59 5.60 -5.54
N TYR A 49 -2.81 5.71 -4.22
CA TYR A 49 -2.10 6.67 -3.39
C TYR A 49 -0.57 6.49 -3.42
N LEU A 50 -0.10 5.24 -3.34
CA LEU A 50 1.34 4.94 -3.40
C LEU A 50 1.94 5.23 -4.78
N VAL A 51 1.21 5.00 -5.87
CA VAL A 51 1.64 5.38 -7.22
C VAL A 51 1.86 6.89 -7.33
N GLU A 52 0.92 7.69 -6.82
CA GLU A 52 0.94 9.14 -6.97
C GLU A 52 1.94 9.83 -6.03
N HIS A 53 2.02 9.38 -4.78
CA HIS A 53 2.73 10.12 -3.73
C HIS A 53 4.02 9.44 -3.25
N HIS A 54 4.14 8.11 -3.37
CA HIS A 54 5.27 7.34 -2.81
C HIS A 54 5.80 6.27 -3.77
N PRO A 55 6.26 6.65 -4.98
CA PRO A 55 6.68 5.69 -6.00
C PRO A 55 7.89 4.85 -5.58
N ASP A 56 8.73 5.35 -4.67
CA ASP A 56 9.86 4.60 -4.10
C ASP A 56 9.40 3.45 -3.20
N ILE A 57 8.34 3.65 -2.41
CA ILE A 57 7.71 2.61 -1.60
C ILE A 57 7.08 1.57 -2.51
N LEU A 58 6.35 2.00 -3.53
CA LEU A 58 5.73 1.10 -4.49
C LEU A 58 6.78 0.24 -5.20
N ALA A 59 7.90 0.81 -5.63
CA ALA A 59 8.99 0.06 -6.26
C ALA A 59 9.52 -1.08 -5.37
N ARG A 60 9.61 -0.84 -4.05
CA ARG A 60 10.02 -1.87 -3.08
C ARG A 60 8.95 -2.94 -2.89
N LEU A 61 7.68 -2.56 -2.84
CA LEU A 61 6.57 -3.51 -2.72
C LEU A 61 6.46 -4.39 -3.98
N LYS A 62 6.76 -3.86 -5.18
CA LYS A 62 6.77 -4.62 -6.44
C LYS A 62 7.80 -5.76 -6.48
N ILE A 63 8.85 -5.71 -5.66
CA ILE A 63 9.85 -6.79 -5.56
C ILE A 63 9.61 -7.72 -4.36
N ASN A 64 8.66 -7.38 -3.47
CA ASN A 64 8.34 -8.19 -2.30
C ASN A 64 7.55 -9.44 -2.72
N THR A 65 8.09 -10.63 -2.46
CA THR A 65 7.51 -11.90 -2.90
C THR A 65 6.11 -12.18 -2.35
N HIS A 66 5.72 -11.56 -1.24
CA HIS A 66 4.41 -11.76 -0.63
C HIS A 66 3.29 -11.01 -1.35
N VAL A 67 3.56 -9.79 -1.84
CA VAL A 67 2.52 -8.89 -2.37
C VAL A 67 2.72 -8.54 -3.85
N LYS A 68 3.87 -8.87 -4.46
CA LYS A 68 4.20 -8.46 -5.84
C LYS A 68 3.14 -8.85 -6.88
N GLU A 69 2.56 -10.05 -6.76
CA GLU A 69 1.61 -10.56 -7.76
C GLU A 69 0.27 -9.84 -7.64
N GLU A 70 -0.20 -9.65 -6.41
CA GLU A 70 -1.44 -8.94 -6.13
C GLU A 70 -1.33 -7.47 -6.53
N ILE A 71 -0.20 -6.82 -6.23
CA ILE A 71 0.09 -5.45 -6.65
C ILE A 71 0.12 -5.34 -8.18
N ALA A 72 0.76 -6.29 -8.87
CA ALA A 72 0.78 -6.28 -10.33
C ALA A 72 -0.63 -6.41 -10.94
N ARG A 73 -1.50 -7.24 -10.35
CA ARG A 73 -2.90 -7.38 -10.78
C ARG A 73 -3.68 -6.08 -10.57
N VAL A 74 -3.52 -5.43 -9.42
CA VAL A 74 -4.19 -4.16 -9.12
C VAL A 74 -3.71 -3.07 -10.07
N LEU A 75 -2.40 -2.96 -10.29
CA LEU A 75 -1.80 -2.00 -11.22
C LEU A 75 -2.33 -2.16 -12.65
N ASP A 76 -2.41 -3.40 -13.15
CA ASP A 76 -2.99 -3.69 -14.47
C ASP A 76 -4.48 -3.31 -14.54
N ALA A 77 -5.24 -3.61 -13.48
CA ALA A 77 -6.66 -3.27 -13.39
C ALA A 77 -6.94 -1.76 -13.38
N ILE A 78 -6.04 -0.95 -12.83
CA ILE A 78 -6.14 0.52 -12.83
C ILE A 78 -5.43 1.19 -14.00
N GLY A 79 -4.85 0.43 -14.93
CA GLY A 79 -4.20 0.95 -16.14
C GLY A 79 -2.78 1.50 -15.94
N HIS A 80 -2.13 1.22 -14.82
CA HIS A 80 -0.74 1.57 -14.56
C HIS A 80 0.19 0.38 -14.91
N LYS A 81 0.91 0.46 -16.03
CA LYS A 81 1.91 -0.56 -16.46
C LYS A 81 3.31 -0.21 -15.99
#